data_AF-E6WY48-F1
#
_entry.id   AF-E6WY48-F1
#
_cell.length_a   1.000
_cell.length_b   1.000
_cell.length_c   1.000
_cell.angle_alpha   90.00
_cell.angle_beta   90.00
_cell.angle_gamma   90.00
#
_symmetry.space_group_name_H-M   'P 1'
#
loop_
_entity.id
_entity.type
_entity.pdbx_description
1 polymer ?
#
loop_
_entity_poly.entity_id
_entity_poly.type
_entity_poly.pdbx_seq_one_letter_code
_entity_poly.pdbx_strand_id
1 'polypeptide(L)'
;MALYKKEVLVRPNSSADFEAAMNFARDWLMNSFQDKPENKDENGNYIDYFFAAVTFAKGHATNGGQIWLIFAPPCEQKYSMTPDPNTGRIEFITADLDGVNARIEAVEQTVTENSNQIENHEVRIEALENTSNDEVEATVI
;
A
#
# COMPACT_ATOMS: atom_id res chain seq x y z
N MET A 1 15.74 1.54 -31.65
CA MET A 1 14.58 0.90 -31.01
C MET A 1 14.39 1.52 -29.65
N ALA A 2 13.27 2.22 -29.47
CA ALA A 2 12.96 2.92 -28.23
C ALA A 2 11.75 2.26 -27.56
N LEU A 3 11.76 2.30 -26.23
CA LEU A 3 10.66 1.87 -25.38
C LEU A 3 9.85 3.12 -24.99
N TYR A 4 8.56 3.14 -25.29
CA TYR A 4 7.69 4.30 -25.11
C TYR A 4 6.71 4.08 -23.96
N LYS A 5 6.77 4.99 -23.00
CA LYS A 5 5.87 5.01 -21.84
C LYS A 5 4.53 5.68 -22.17
N LYS A 6 3.46 5.12 -21.62
CA LYS A 6 2.13 5.74 -21.49
C LYS A 6 1.70 5.76 -20.02
N GLU A 7 0.82 6.67 -19.66
CA GLU A 7 0.28 6.79 -18.30
C GLU A 7 -1.19 6.38 -18.31
N VAL A 8 -1.60 5.57 -17.33
CA VAL A 8 -3.00 5.20 -17.09
C VAL A 8 -3.30 5.49 -15.62
N LEU A 9 -4.31 6.30 -15.35
CA LEU A 9 -4.73 6.64 -13.99
C LEU A 9 -6.05 5.95 -13.67
N VAL A 10 -6.05 5.05 -12.68
CA VAL A 10 -7.25 4.50 -12.08
C VAL A 10 -7.72 5.42 -10.95
N ARG A 11 -8.90 6.01 -11.13
CA ARG A 11 -9.45 7.02 -10.21
C ARG A 11 -9.81 6.41 -8.85
N PRO A 12 -9.84 7.19 -7.76
CA PRO A 12 -10.18 6.67 -6.42
C PRO A 12 -11.57 6.00 -6.35
N ASN A 13 -12.53 6.52 -7.12
CA ASN A 13 -13.91 6.02 -7.17
C ASN A 13 -14.15 4.98 -8.29
N SER A 14 -13.08 4.50 -8.93
CA SER A 14 -13.18 3.42 -9.91
C SER A 14 -13.57 2.12 -9.20
N SER A 15 -14.43 1.33 -9.85
CA SER A 15 -14.70 -0.06 -9.44
C SER A 15 -13.75 -1.04 -10.13
N ALA A 16 -12.87 -0.58 -11.01
CA ALA A 16 -11.90 -1.44 -11.69
C ALA A 16 -10.88 -1.98 -10.69
N ASP A 17 -10.86 -3.29 -10.54
CA ASP A 17 -9.82 -3.98 -9.79
C ASP A 17 -8.50 -4.00 -10.57
N PHE A 18 -7.50 -4.68 -9.99
CA PHE A 18 -6.19 -4.82 -10.59
C PHE A 18 -6.27 -5.45 -12.00
N GLU A 19 -6.90 -6.63 -12.10
CA GLU A 19 -6.94 -7.41 -13.33
C GLU A 19 -7.67 -6.65 -14.45
N ALA A 20 -8.81 -6.03 -14.14
CA ALA A 20 -9.55 -5.21 -15.07
C ALA A 20 -8.72 -4.02 -15.59
N ALA A 21 -8.00 -3.32 -14.71
CA ALA A 21 -7.16 -2.20 -15.10
C ALA A 21 -5.96 -2.64 -15.95
N MET A 22 -5.36 -3.79 -15.64
CA MET A 22 -4.22 -4.32 -16.41
C MET A 22 -4.65 -4.77 -17.81
N ASN A 23 -5.76 -5.51 -17.91
CA ASN A 23 -6.33 -5.95 -19.18
C ASN A 23 -6.71 -4.75 -20.04
N PHE A 24 -7.39 -3.75 -19.46
CA PHE A 24 -7.68 -2.50 -20.14
C PHE A 24 -6.40 -1.81 -20.66
N ALA A 25 -5.37 -1.66 -19.83
CA ALA A 25 -4.14 -0.99 -20.22
C ALA A 25 -3.44 -1.75 -21.36
N ARG A 26 -3.40 -3.08 -21.30
CA ARG A 26 -2.80 -3.93 -22.34
C ARG A 26 -3.56 -3.79 -23.67
N ASP A 27 -4.88 -3.91 -23.65
CA ASP A 27 -5.70 -3.78 -24.86
C ASP A 27 -5.61 -2.37 -25.45
N TRP A 28 -5.62 -1.36 -24.58
CA TRP A 28 -5.47 0.03 -24.99
C TRP A 28 -4.11 0.29 -25.64
N LEU A 29 -3.02 -0.22 -25.06
CA LEU A 29 -1.68 -0.13 -25.63
C LEU A 29 -1.61 -0.77 -27.02
N MET A 30 -2.17 -1.98 -27.16
CA MET A 30 -2.20 -2.68 -28.45
C MET A 30 -2.93 -1.87 -29.51
N ASN A 31 -4.19 -1.54 -29.24
CA ASN A 31 -5.08 -0.95 -30.24
C ASN A 31 -4.78 0.53 -30.55
N SER A 32 -4.21 1.25 -29.58
CA SER A 32 -3.99 2.71 -29.72
C SER A 32 -2.58 3.06 -30.18
N PHE A 33 -1.60 2.19 -29.93
CA PHE A 33 -0.19 2.48 -30.22
C PHE A 33 0.51 1.31 -30.90
N GLN A 34 0.63 0.15 -30.25
CA GLN A 34 1.51 -0.91 -30.70
C GLN A 34 1.16 -1.44 -32.10
N ASP A 35 -0.12 -1.66 -32.39
CA ASP A 35 -0.59 -2.22 -33.68
C ASP A 35 -0.75 -1.20 -34.80
N LYS A 36 -0.44 0.07 -34.54
CA LYS A 36 -0.55 1.11 -35.55
C LYS A 36 0.44 0.87 -36.70
N PRO A 37 0.03 1.05 -37.98
CA PRO A 37 0.91 0.83 -39.13
C PRO A 37 2.22 1.61 -39.06
N GLU A 38 2.19 2.83 -38.53
CA GLU A 38 3.37 3.67 -38.33
C GLU A 38 4.43 3.08 -37.36
N ASN A 39 4.04 2.10 -36.55
CA ASN A 39 4.91 1.42 -35.59
C ASN A 39 5.37 0.04 -36.09
N LYS A 40 5.16 -0.25 -37.38
CA LYS A 40 5.61 -1.47 -38.05
C LYS A 40 6.51 -1.12 -39.24
N ASP A 41 7.53 -1.95 -39.49
CA ASP A 41 8.32 -1.88 -40.72
C ASP A 41 7.55 -2.47 -41.92
N GLU A 42 8.16 -2.43 -43.11
CA GLU A 42 7.59 -2.98 -44.34
C GLU A 42 7.31 -4.49 -44.27
N ASN A 43 7.96 -5.21 -43.35
CA ASN A 43 7.77 -6.65 -43.12
C ASN A 43 6.72 -6.93 -42.03
N GLY A 44 6.12 -5.89 -41.44
CA GLY A 44 5.16 -6.00 -40.34
C GLY A 44 5.80 -6.21 -38.97
N ASN A 45 7.12 -6.10 -38.84
CA ASN A 45 7.79 -6.19 -37.54
C ASN A 45 7.62 -4.88 -36.77
N TYR A 46 7.42 -4.99 -35.46
CA TYR A 46 7.37 -3.82 -34.59
C TYR A 46 8.74 -3.14 -34.50
N ILE A 47 8.76 -1.84 -34.80
CA ILE A 47 9.95 -0.98 -34.70
C ILE A 47 10.01 -0.20 -33.39
N ASP A 48 8.83 0.07 -32.81
CA ASP A 48 8.64 0.76 -31.54
C ASP A 48 7.86 -0.14 -30.57
N TYR A 49 8.18 -0.04 -29.27
CA TYR A 49 7.60 -0.89 -28.24
C TYR A 49 6.98 -0.05 -27.13
N PHE A 50 5.78 -0.40 -26.70
CA PHE A 50 5.02 0.41 -25.75
C PHE A 50 4.77 -0.30 -24.42
N PHE A 51 4.74 0.48 -23.34
CA PHE A 51 4.29 0.05 -22.02
C PHE A 51 3.50 1.18 -21.34
N ALA A 52 2.64 0.81 -20.40
CA ALA A 52 1.88 1.72 -19.57
C ALA A 52 2.39 1.65 -18.12
N ALA A 53 2.53 2.79 -17.47
CA ALA A 53 2.50 2.88 -16.02
C ALA A 53 1.04 3.10 -15.60
N VAL A 54 0.46 2.09 -14.95
CA VAL A 54 -0.89 2.12 -14.41
C VAL A 54 -0.82 2.52 -12.95
N THR A 55 -1.24 3.74 -12.66
CA THR A 55 -1.28 4.30 -11.31
C THR A 55 -2.68 4.19 -10.73
N PHE A 56 -2.80 3.57 -9.57
CA PHE A 56 -4.02 3.62 -8.77
C PHE A 56 -3.95 4.84 -7.85
N ALA A 57 -4.87 5.78 -8.04
CA ALA A 57 -4.89 7.00 -7.25
C ALA A 57 -5.00 6.69 -5.76
N LYS A 58 -4.37 7.54 -4.93
CA LYS A 58 -4.48 7.46 -3.47
C LYS A 58 -5.96 7.50 -3.07
N GLY A 59 -6.40 6.50 -2.29
CA GLY A 59 -7.80 6.32 -1.91
C GLY A 59 -8.60 5.32 -2.75
N HIS A 60 -8.01 4.71 -3.79
CA HIS A 60 -8.61 3.53 -4.42
C HIS A 60 -8.73 2.39 -3.41
N ALA A 61 -9.89 1.75 -3.35
CA ALA A 61 -10.27 0.85 -2.25
C ALA A 61 -9.31 -0.33 -2.02
N THR A 62 -8.73 -0.88 -3.09
CA THR A 62 -7.92 -2.11 -3.04
C THR A 62 -6.45 -1.92 -3.40
N ASN A 63 -6.12 -0.86 -4.13
CA ASN A 63 -4.81 -0.69 -4.78
C ASN A 63 -4.27 0.74 -4.63
N GLY A 64 -4.87 1.56 -3.77
CA GLY A 64 -4.55 3.00 -3.70
C GLY A 64 -3.07 3.27 -3.46
N GLY A 65 -2.47 4.09 -4.33
CA GLY A 65 -1.05 4.44 -4.27
C GLY A 65 -0.11 3.52 -5.05
N GLN A 66 -0.60 2.41 -5.60
CA GLN A 66 0.23 1.49 -6.38
C GLN A 66 0.50 2.00 -7.79
N ILE A 67 1.67 1.65 -8.33
CA ILE A 67 2.04 1.85 -9.73
C ILE A 67 2.48 0.51 -10.32
N TRP A 68 1.96 0.19 -11.50
CA TRP A 68 2.22 -1.06 -12.19
C TRP A 68 2.72 -0.81 -13.61
N LEU A 69 3.76 -1.51 -14.03
CA LEU A 69 4.26 -1.45 -15.40
C LEU A 69 3.65 -2.58 -16.22
N ILE A 70 2.92 -2.22 -17.27
CA ILE A 70 2.22 -3.14 -18.17
C ILE A 70 2.76 -2.98 -19.57
N PHE A 71 3.39 -4.03 -20.05
CA PHE A 71 4.01 -4.05 -21.37
C PHE A 71 3.01 -4.56 -22.41
N ALA A 72 3.08 -4.02 -23.61
CA ALA A 72 2.39 -4.62 -24.75
C ALA A 72 3.02 -6.00 -25.05
N PRO A 73 2.27 -7.03 -25.45
CA PRO A 73 2.79 -8.37 -25.74
C PRO A 73 4.05 -8.42 -26.64
N PRO A 74 4.18 -7.60 -27.70
CA PRO A 74 5.41 -7.57 -28.49
C PRO A 74 6.63 -7.08 -27.69
N CYS A 75 6.43 -6.16 -26.75
CA CYS A 75 7.47 -5.68 -25.85
C CYS A 75 7.87 -6.76 -24.84
N GLU A 76 6.89 -7.47 -24.28
CA GLU A 76 7.12 -8.61 -23.36
C GLU A 76 8.01 -9.66 -24.04
N GLN A 77 7.70 -10.02 -25.29
CA GLN A 77 8.46 -10.99 -26.07
C GLN A 77 9.86 -10.50 -26.46
N LYS A 78 9.98 -9.23 -26.87
CA LYS A 78 11.24 -8.66 -27.35
C LYS A 78 12.28 -8.50 -26.24
N TYR A 79 11.83 -8.06 -25.06
CA TYR A 79 12.71 -7.69 -23.95
C TYR A 79 12.64 -8.67 -22.78
N SER A 80 11.88 -9.76 -22.90
CA SER A 80 11.61 -10.69 -21.79
C SER A 80 11.05 -9.98 -20.55
N MET A 81 10.27 -8.92 -20.77
CA MET A 81 9.67 -8.09 -19.72
C MET A 81 8.23 -8.54 -19.47
N THR A 82 8.08 -9.76 -18.95
CA THR A 82 6.77 -10.22 -18.51
C THR A 82 6.40 -9.47 -17.23
N PRO A 83 5.21 -8.84 -17.14
CA PRO A 83 4.76 -8.26 -15.88
C PRO A 83 4.75 -9.37 -14.83
N ASP A 84 5.57 -9.23 -13.77
CA ASP A 84 5.39 -10.07 -12.59
C ASP A 84 4.20 -9.51 -11.82
N PRO A 85 3.05 -10.23 -11.78
CA PRO A 85 1.86 -9.78 -11.07
C PRO A 85 2.08 -9.64 -9.56
N ASN A 86 3.26 -9.99 -9.03
CA ASN A 86 3.60 -9.88 -7.63
C ASN A 86 4.41 -8.62 -7.29
N THR A 87 5.14 -7.99 -8.23
CA THR A 87 6.07 -6.91 -7.86
C THR A 87 5.37 -5.69 -7.26
N GLY A 88 4.32 -5.14 -7.89
CA GLY A 88 3.57 -4.00 -7.33
C GLY A 88 2.66 -4.38 -6.14
N ARG A 89 2.34 -5.67 -5.97
CA ARG A 89 1.59 -6.19 -4.82
C ARG A 89 2.50 -6.19 -3.60
N ILE A 90 3.77 -6.57 -3.78
CA ILE A 90 4.79 -6.55 -2.73
C ILE A 90 5.00 -5.11 -2.24
N GLU A 91 5.17 -4.12 -3.13
CA GLU A 91 5.37 -2.72 -2.73
C GLU A 91 4.20 -2.17 -1.88
N PHE A 92 2.96 -2.49 -2.25
CA PHE A 92 1.80 -2.11 -1.44
C PHE A 92 1.74 -2.81 -0.10
N ILE A 93 1.98 -4.12 -0.09
CA ILE A 93 1.98 -4.91 1.16
C ILE A 93 3.05 -4.36 2.09
N THR A 94 4.22 -3.97 1.58
CA THR A 94 5.27 -3.29 2.37
C THR A 94 4.75 -1.98 2.96
N ALA A 95 4.12 -1.11 2.18
CA ALA A 95 3.60 0.17 2.67
C ALA A 95 2.45 0.00 3.70
N ASP A 96 1.56 -0.98 3.50
CA ASP A 96 0.49 -1.29 4.45
C ASP A 96 1.06 -1.87 5.75
N LEU A 97 2.07 -2.75 5.65
CA LEU A 97 2.80 -3.27 6.82
C LEU A 97 3.52 -2.17 7.58
N ASP A 98 4.15 -1.21 6.90
CA ASP A 98 4.77 -0.05 7.56
C ASP A 98 3.73 0.78 8.33
N GLY A 99 2.54 0.98 7.74
CA GLY A 99 1.42 1.65 8.40
C GLY A 99 0.87 0.87 9.60
N VAL A 100 0.79 -0.45 9.50
CA VAL A 100 0.41 -1.33 10.62
C VAL A 100 1.47 -1.28 11.73
N ASN A 101 2.76 -1.31 11.40
CA ASN A 101 3.85 -1.22 12.36
C ASN A 101 3.79 0.10 13.14
N ALA A 102 3.60 1.24 12.46
CA ALA A 102 3.47 2.54 13.13
C ALA A 102 2.27 2.59 14.10
N ARG A 103 1.16 1.92 13.76
CA ARG A 103 -0.01 1.81 14.65
C ARG A 103 0.27 0.89 15.84
N ILE A 104 1.03 -0.18 15.64
CA ILE A 104 1.45 -1.07 16.72
C ILE A 104 2.36 -0.32 17.70
N GLU A 105 3.36 0.42 17.21
CA GLU A 105 4.25 1.24 18.04
C GLU A 105 3.47 2.24 18.91
N ALA A 106 2.47 2.92 18.34
CA ALA A 106 1.61 3.84 19.08
C ALA A 106 0.76 3.13 20.17
N VAL A 107 0.28 1.92 19.88
CA VAL A 107 -0.45 1.10 20.86
C VAL A 107 0.48 0.64 21.97
N GLU A 108 1.69 0.17 21.65
CA GLU A 108 2.71 -0.23 22.62
C GLU A 108 3.03 0.92 23.57
N GLN A 109 3.24 2.14 23.04
CA GLN A 109 3.46 3.33 23.85
C GLN A 109 2.29 3.58 24.81
N THR A 110 1.05 3.52 24.31
CA THR A 110 -0.16 3.74 25.13
C THR A 110 -0.26 2.69 26.26
N VAL A 111 0.08 1.43 25.97
CA VAL A 111 0.09 0.34 26.95
C VAL A 111 1.16 0.56 28.03
N THR A 112 2.35 1.02 27.65
CA THR A 112 3.41 1.37 28.61
C THR A 112 2.97 2.53 29.51
N GLU A 113 2.39 3.58 28.93
CA GLU A 113 1.88 4.73 29.70
C GLU A 113 0.80 4.32 30.70
N ASN A 114 -0.15 3.48 30.28
CA ASN A 114 -1.19 2.96 31.16
C ASN A 114 -0.63 2.07 32.28
N SER A 115 0.34 1.22 31.97
CA SER A 115 1.01 0.36 32.98
C SER A 115 1.67 1.20 34.08
N ASN A 116 2.39 2.25 33.70
CA ASN A 116 3.03 3.16 34.65
C ASN A 116 1.99 3.92 35.50
N GLN A 117 0.84 4.29 34.93
CA GLN A 117 -0.23 4.93 35.70
C GLN A 117 -0.86 3.97 36.72
N ILE A 118 -1.05 2.70 36.34
CA ILE A 118 -1.57 1.67 37.24
C ILE A 118 -0.62 1.45 38.41
N GLU A 119 0.68 1.29 38.17
CA GLU A 119 1.68 1.13 39.23
C GLU A 119 1.67 2.33 40.21
N ASN A 120 1.59 3.55 39.68
CA ASN A 120 1.45 4.75 40.52
C ASN A 120 0.14 4.77 41.34
N HIS A 121 -0.96 4.26 40.78
CA HIS A 121 -2.22 4.15 41.50
C HIS A 121 -2.15 3.08 42.60
N GLU A 122 -1.51 1.94 42.35
CA GLU A 122 -1.29 0.89 43.35
C GLU A 122 -0.51 1.43 44.55
N VAL A 123 0.60 2.14 44.32
CA VAL A 123 1.39 2.78 45.39
C VAL A 123 0.55 3.79 46.19
N ARG A 124 -0.28 4.59 45.51
CA ARG A 124 -1.15 5.57 46.18
C ARG A 124 -2.25 4.90 47.01
N ILE A 125 -2.79 3.79 46.53
CA ILE A 125 -3.80 3.01 47.25
C ILE A 125 -3.17 2.43 48.52
N GLU A 126 -1.99 1.81 48.42
CA GLU A 126 -1.27 1.25 49.58
C GLU A 126 -0.99 2.33 50.64
N ALA A 127 -0.58 3.54 50.24
CA ALA A 127 -0.38 4.65 51.16
C ALA A 127 -1.67 5.09 51.88
N LEU A 128 -2.81 5.09 51.17
CA LEU A 128 -4.11 5.43 51.74
C LEU A 128 -4.62 4.35 52.70
N GLU A 129 -4.43 3.08 52.36
CA GLU A 129 -4.78 1.94 53.22
C GLU A 129 -3.99 1.96 54.53
N ASN A 130 -2.69 2.28 54.47
CA ASN A 130 -1.86 2.41 55.66
C ASN A 130 -2.29 3.60 56.55
N THR A 131 -2.64 4.75 55.94
CA THR A 131 -3.11 5.92 56.71
C THR A 131 -4.48 5.67 57.36
N SER A 132 -5.36 4.93 56.70
CA SER A 132 -6.70 4.58 57.23
C SER A 132 -6.65 3.62 58.42
N ASN A 133 -5.57 2.86 58.59
CA ASN A 133 -5.39 1.95 59.73
C ASN A 133 -4.83 2.65 60.98
N ASP A 134 -4.27 3.86 60.84
CA ASP A 134 -3.65 4.60 61.95
C ASP A 134 -4.65 5.52 62.70
N GLU A 135 -5.91 5.63 62.26
CA GLU A 135 -6.92 6.46 62.95
C GLU A 135 -7.96 5.64 63.75
N VAL A 136 -8.11 6.08 65.01
CA VAL A 136 -9.11 5.77 66.05
C VAL A 136 -8.82 4.59 67.02
N GLU A 137 -7.72 4.68 67.77
CA GLU A 137 -7.80 4.33 69.21
C GLU A 137 -8.34 5.54 69.98
N ALA A 138 -9.68 5.65 70.04
CA ALA A 138 -10.32 6.60 70.93
C ALA A 138 -10.08 6.16 72.40
N THR A 139 -9.15 6.83 73.08
CA THR A 139 -9.02 6.68 74.54
C THR A 139 -10.24 7.35 75.19
N VAL A 140 -11.15 6.54 75.73
CA VAL A 140 -12.26 7.00 76.56
C VAL A 140 -11.68 7.45 77.91
N ILE A 141 -11.73 8.75 78.20
CA ILE A 141 -11.38 9.34 79.51
C ILE A 141 -12.62 9.36 80.40
#